data_AF-A0A3N2NTX4-F1
#
_entry.id   AF-A0A3N2NTX4-F1
#
_cell.length_a   1.000
_cell.length_b   1.000
_cell.length_c   1.000
_cell.angle_alpha   90.00
_cell.angle_beta   90.00
_cell.angle_gamma   90.00
#
_symmetry.space_group_name_H-M   'P 1'
#
loop_
_entity.id
_entity.type
_entity.pdbx_description
1 polymer ?
#
loop_
_entity_poly.entity_id
_entity_poly.type
_entity_poly.pdbx_seq_one_letter_code
_entity_poly.pdbx_strand_id
1 'polypeptide(L)'
;MLAAAARADLDLRDSTDQQPTQPEAEDADMTKLRPRDVAALPRDTTDEQAAALLSRDYETFCACVVAEATRKVPKAFRRVLRQPDWHDDWIDALLGIEATLQIAVLRARYEDGPHADRTIRNSDALAGVRSRLHQVRARARHREHHHVQNVPVEKPAVRAATRGLTVAHRDEYHQLIDEALAAAGLPADVRRRPTGDCATMARWVLNLGVAVPAMPPPGGEVDRLVGLPDDAFDQVVARDVRRDPETPDLCHPLLLDRWGESLCRLAQSTATQLGLPERPMGAISDVDLTVAGLDSRAAYRRIKQLRFLAHVQQRWLEQKTLARRFRQTIVAWHAEVTGPPVMSARETLRRRYPEEFSTLLGTATSLDGGGEPAPSEVHEPSPAPQAARIFAERLEESGWAACLEYGQTKGGELRAWVEATRGSAKLRAAYRRKNKGRRSSRGWALTFVGAQLRGLGWVTLPKVADAIDLALMSEDVFAEHVTRYAAMSASSGSDKARARWVFAAPVWARRVRVTPDAQPERPARTQREGAVSSAGHGHE
;
A
#
# COMPACT_ATOMS: atom_id res chain seq x y z
N MET A 1 -8.95 28.05 -5.69
CA MET A 1 -9.39 27.69 -7.06
C MET A 1 -9.70 26.19 -7.24
N LEU A 2 -8.86 25.26 -6.76
CA LEU A 2 -9.15 23.80 -6.76
C LEU A 2 -10.48 23.42 -6.06
N ALA A 3 -10.87 24.11 -4.99
CA ALA A 3 -12.16 23.91 -4.31
C ALA A 3 -13.39 24.44 -5.09
N ALA A 4 -13.19 25.32 -6.08
CA ALA A 4 -14.26 25.88 -6.90
C ALA A 4 -14.59 24.97 -8.10
N ALA A 5 -13.59 24.33 -8.68
CA ALA A 5 -13.78 23.34 -9.76
C ALA A 5 -14.49 22.06 -9.28
N ALA A 6 -14.31 21.65 -8.02
CA ALA A 6 -15.05 20.54 -7.42
C ALA A 6 -16.50 20.89 -7.03
N ARG A 7 -16.81 22.19 -6.85
CA ARG A 7 -18.16 22.68 -6.49
C ARG A 7 -19.02 23.02 -7.70
N ALA A 8 -18.43 23.51 -8.80
CA ALA A 8 -19.18 23.99 -9.96
C ALA A 8 -19.77 22.89 -10.86
N ASP A 9 -19.38 21.63 -10.69
CA ASP A 9 -19.69 20.54 -11.63
C ASP A 9 -20.58 19.42 -11.04
N LEU A 10 -21.11 19.63 -9.83
CA LEU A 10 -22.02 18.70 -9.14
C LEU A 10 -23.52 19.05 -9.31
N ASP A 11 -23.84 20.17 -9.96
CA ASP A 11 -25.21 20.70 -10.12
C ASP A 11 -25.73 20.70 -11.59
N LEU A 12 -25.05 20.01 -12.52
CA LEU A 12 -25.50 19.88 -13.92
C LEU A 12 -25.59 18.42 -14.36
N ARG A 13 -26.80 17.87 -14.31
CA ARG A 13 -27.46 17.02 -15.33
C ARG A 13 -28.64 16.27 -14.70
N ASP A 14 -29.75 16.99 -14.62
CA ASP A 14 -31.11 16.45 -14.58
C ASP A 14 -31.79 16.99 -15.84
N SER A 15 -31.74 16.25 -16.95
CA SER A 15 -32.49 16.52 -18.18
C SER A 15 -32.48 15.28 -19.07
N THR A 16 -33.59 14.55 -18.97
CA THR A 16 -34.48 14.07 -20.04
C THR A 16 -33.90 13.40 -21.29
N ASP A 17 -34.42 12.18 -21.52
CA ASP A 17 -34.68 11.47 -22.77
C ASP A 17 -34.25 12.14 -24.08
N GLN A 18 -33.37 11.45 -24.82
CA GLN A 18 -33.47 11.26 -26.27
C GLN A 18 -32.49 10.15 -26.73
N GLN A 19 -33.04 9.02 -27.17
CA GLN A 19 -32.32 8.07 -28.04
C GLN A 19 -32.14 8.72 -29.42
N PRO A 20 -30.97 8.54 -30.05
CA PRO A 20 -30.96 8.27 -31.47
C PRO A 20 -30.15 7.03 -31.86
N THR A 21 -30.79 6.28 -32.73
CA THR A 21 -30.32 5.33 -33.75
C THR A 21 -28.83 5.35 -34.08
N GLN A 22 -28.21 4.17 -34.00
CA GLN A 22 -26.88 3.84 -34.51
C GLN A 22 -26.81 3.89 -36.04
N PRO A 23 -25.61 4.15 -36.58
CA PRO A 23 -25.12 3.37 -37.71
C PRO A 23 -23.87 2.57 -37.31
N GLU A 24 -23.79 1.38 -37.90
CA GLU A 24 -22.71 0.41 -37.82
C GLU A 24 -21.37 1.03 -38.25
N ALA A 25 -20.37 0.93 -37.39
CA ALA A 25 -18.96 1.04 -37.76
C ALA A 25 -18.18 -0.02 -36.97
N GLU A 26 -17.72 -1.03 -37.70
CA GLU A 26 -16.81 -2.09 -37.26
C GLU A 26 -15.45 -1.50 -36.85
N ASP A 27 -15.39 -0.90 -35.67
CA ASP A 27 -14.18 -0.92 -34.85
C ASP A 27 -14.58 -1.67 -33.59
N ALA A 28 -14.14 -2.93 -33.50
CA ALA A 28 -14.41 -3.79 -32.36
C ALA A 28 -13.91 -3.11 -31.09
N ASP A 29 -14.83 -2.47 -30.37
CA ASP A 29 -14.69 -1.94 -29.03
C ASP A 29 -13.90 -2.96 -28.20
N MET A 30 -12.62 -2.65 -27.95
CA MET A 30 -11.69 -3.50 -27.22
C MET A 30 -12.29 -3.75 -25.85
N THR A 31 -13.03 -4.85 -25.75
CA THR A 31 -13.98 -5.05 -24.67
C THR A 31 -13.16 -5.22 -23.40
N LYS A 32 -13.19 -4.21 -22.51
CA LYS A 32 -12.44 -4.19 -21.26
C LYS A 32 -12.57 -5.56 -20.57
N LEU A 33 -11.43 -6.24 -20.39
CA LEU A 33 -11.40 -7.60 -19.87
C LEU A 33 -12.01 -7.63 -18.47
N ARG A 34 -13.08 -8.40 -18.27
CA ARG A 34 -13.75 -8.49 -16.97
C ARG A 34 -13.19 -9.68 -16.18
N PRO A 35 -13.27 -9.64 -14.84
CA PRO A 35 -12.85 -10.77 -14.01
C PRO A 35 -13.53 -12.11 -14.33
N ARG A 36 -14.74 -12.08 -14.90
CA ARG A 36 -15.46 -13.28 -15.35
C ARG A 36 -14.83 -13.89 -16.61
N ASP A 37 -14.27 -13.07 -17.49
CA ASP A 37 -13.68 -13.50 -18.76
C ASP A 37 -12.35 -14.21 -18.48
N VAL A 38 -11.57 -13.71 -17.52
CA VAL A 38 -10.35 -14.38 -17.00
C VAL A 38 -10.67 -15.74 -16.40
N ALA A 39 -11.77 -15.86 -15.66
CA ALA A 39 -12.21 -17.12 -15.06
C ALA A 39 -12.72 -18.14 -16.12
N ALA A 40 -13.13 -17.65 -17.29
CA ALA A 40 -13.60 -18.48 -18.40
C ALA A 40 -12.45 -18.96 -19.32
N LEU A 41 -11.22 -18.50 -19.10
CA LEU A 41 -10.07 -18.92 -19.89
C LEU A 41 -9.82 -20.44 -19.80
N PRO A 42 -9.30 -21.06 -20.87
CA PRO A 42 -8.99 -22.49 -20.90
C PRO A 42 -8.08 -22.94 -19.75
N ARG A 43 -8.30 -24.14 -19.21
CA ARG A 43 -7.55 -24.63 -18.03
C ARG A 43 -6.08 -24.90 -18.32
N ASP A 44 -5.75 -25.12 -19.59
CA ASP A 44 -4.43 -25.32 -20.18
C ASP A 44 -3.70 -24.01 -20.52
N THR A 45 -4.26 -22.85 -20.16
CA THR A 45 -3.57 -21.55 -20.25
C THR A 45 -2.15 -21.66 -19.69
N THR A 46 -1.15 -21.30 -20.49
CA THR A 46 0.28 -21.42 -20.13
C THR A 46 0.74 -20.27 -19.22
N ASP A 47 1.91 -20.42 -18.60
CA ASP A 47 2.50 -19.35 -17.78
C ASP A 47 2.86 -18.12 -18.64
N GLU A 48 3.28 -18.33 -19.89
CA GLU A 48 3.57 -17.26 -20.85
C GLU A 48 2.30 -16.49 -21.26
N GLN A 49 1.20 -17.18 -21.56
CA GLN A 49 -0.08 -16.55 -21.87
C GLN A 49 -0.62 -15.75 -20.68
N ALA A 50 -0.50 -16.30 -19.46
CA ALA A 50 -0.88 -15.58 -18.25
C ALA A 50 0.00 -14.34 -18.02
N ALA A 51 1.32 -14.46 -18.22
CA ALA A 51 2.25 -13.32 -18.12
C ALA A 51 1.94 -12.25 -19.17
N ALA A 52 1.67 -12.63 -20.42
CA ALA A 52 1.30 -11.70 -21.49
C ALA A 52 0.03 -10.90 -21.14
N LEU A 53 -0.99 -11.57 -20.60
CA LEU A 53 -2.21 -10.89 -20.14
C LEU A 53 -1.94 -9.95 -18.96
N LEU A 54 -1.16 -10.38 -17.97
CA LEU A 54 -0.80 -9.56 -16.81
C LEU A 54 0.08 -8.35 -17.18
N SER A 55 0.81 -8.42 -18.30
CA SER A 55 1.67 -7.35 -18.80
C SER A 55 0.96 -6.35 -19.72
N ARG A 56 -0.28 -6.62 -20.17
CA ARG A 56 -0.95 -5.83 -21.21
C ARG A 56 -1.16 -4.37 -20.79
N ASP A 57 -1.89 -4.17 -19.71
CA ASP A 57 -2.21 -2.87 -19.12
C ASP A 57 -2.65 -3.05 -17.66
N TYR A 58 -2.72 -1.95 -16.90
CA TYR A 58 -3.02 -2.03 -15.47
C TYR A 58 -4.47 -2.46 -15.19
N GLU A 59 -5.44 -2.07 -16.03
CA GLU A 59 -6.84 -2.48 -15.85
C GLU A 59 -7.00 -3.99 -16.06
N THR A 60 -6.39 -4.54 -17.11
CA THR A 60 -6.31 -5.97 -17.40
C THR A 60 -5.63 -6.71 -16.25
N PHE A 61 -4.51 -6.18 -15.74
CA PHE A 61 -3.84 -6.74 -14.57
C PHE A 61 -4.76 -6.79 -13.35
N CYS A 62 -5.45 -5.69 -13.03
CA CYS A 62 -6.43 -5.65 -11.96
C CYS A 62 -7.56 -6.67 -12.17
N ALA A 63 -8.11 -6.80 -13.39
CA ALA A 63 -9.15 -7.77 -13.68
C ALA A 63 -8.69 -9.22 -13.43
N CYS A 64 -7.46 -9.56 -13.81
CA CYS A 64 -6.85 -10.85 -13.52
C CYS A 64 -6.67 -11.08 -12.01
N VAL A 65 -6.22 -10.06 -11.27
CA VAL A 65 -6.04 -10.11 -9.82
C VAL A 65 -7.37 -10.28 -9.07
N VAL A 66 -8.42 -9.55 -9.48
CA VAL A 66 -9.79 -9.74 -8.94
C VAL A 66 -10.26 -11.17 -9.19
N ALA A 67 -10.11 -11.65 -10.42
CA ALA A 67 -10.55 -12.99 -10.80
C ALA A 67 -9.83 -14.05 -9.96
N GLU A 68 -8.52 -13.91 -9.76
CA GLU A 68 -7.74 -14.83 -8.94
C GLU A 68 -8.18 -14.85 -7.48
N ALA A 69 -8.50 -13.67 -6.92
CA ALA A 69 -8.92 -13.52 -5.53
C ALA A 69 -10.36 -14.01 -5.26
N THR A 70 -11.25 -13.92 -6.25
CA THR A 70 -12.69 -14.12 -6.06
C THR A 70 -13.25 -15.35 -6.80
N ARG A 71 -12.51 -15.93 -7.75
CA ARG A 71 -12.99 -17.00 -8.64
C ARG A 71 -11.97 -18.12 -8.80
N LYS A 72 -12.39 -19.19 -9.47
CA LYS A 72 -11.49 -20.25 -9.95
C LYS A 72 -10.90 -19.81 -11.29
N VAL A 73 -9.60 -19.47 -11.28
CA VAL A 73 -8.83 -19.12 -12.49
C VAL A 73 -7.84 -20.24 -12.85
N PRO A 74 -7.32 -20.29 -14.10
CA PRO A 74 -6.26 -21.21 -14.48
C PRO A 74 -5.05 -21.15 -13.52
N LYS A 75 -4.39 -22.29 -13.30
CA LYS A 75 -3.27 -22.40 -12.34
C LYS A 75 -2.09 -21.50 -12.73
N ALA A 76 -1.92 -21.21 -14.02
CA ALA A 76 -0.86 -20.35 -14.53
C ALA A 76 -0.85 -18.95 -13.89
N PHE A 77 -1.99 -18.27 -13.80
CA PHE A 77 -2.09 -16.96 -13.12
C PHE A 77 -1.56 -17.02 -11.69
N ARG A 78 -1.88 -18.09 -10.94
CA ARG A 78 -1.37 -18.25 -9.57
C ARG A 78 0.13 -18.51 -9.53
N ARG A 79 0.71 -19.16 -10.53
CA ARG A 79 2.16 -19.39 -10.61
C ARG A 79 2.87 -18.08 -10.94
N VAL A 80 2.42 -17.36 -11.96
CA VAL A 80 3.00 -16.09 -12.40
C VAL A 80 2.90 -15.01 -11.32
N LEU A 81 1.71 -14.76 -10.75
CA LEU A 81 1.53 -13.77 -9.67
C LEU A 81 2.36 -14.09 -8.40
N ARG A 82 2.78 -15.35 -8.23
CA ARG A 82 3.67 -15.74 -7.12
C ARG A 82 5.12 -15.44 -7.41
N GLN A 83 5.55 -15.16 -8.64
CA GLN A 83 6.94 -14.80 -8.92
C GLN A 83 7.31 -13.49 -8.20
N PRO A 84 8.60 -13.24 -7.91
CA PRO A 84 9.03 -12.03 -7.20
C PRO A 84 8.60 -10.74 -7.90
N ASP A 85 8.75 -10.70 -9.22
CA ASP A 85 8.55 -9.50 -10.03
C ASP A 85 7.10 -8.98 -10.02
N TRP A 86 6.14 -9.86 -9.75
CA TRP A 86 4.71 -9.54 -9.75
C TRP A 86 4.15 -9.29 -8.35
N HIS A 87 4.93 -9.55 -7.30
CA HIS A 87 4.38 -9.67 -5.95
C HIS A 87 3.90 -8.34 -5.39
N ASP A 88 4.69 -7.28 -5.56
CA ASP A 88 4.30 -5.96 -5.07
C ASP A 88 3.18 -5.36 -5.92
N ASP A 89 3.22 -5.54 -7.25
CA ASP A 89 2.15 -5.14 -8.16
C ASP A 89 0.83 -5.81 -7.76
N TRP A 90 0.88 -7.10 -7.39
CA TRP A 90 -0.27 -7.85 -6.93
C TRP A 90 -0.85 -7.29 -5.62
N ILE A 91 0.01 -6.86 -4.68
CA ILE A 91 -0.44 -6.18 -3.46
C ILE A 91 -1.12 -4.86 -3.81
N ASP A 92 -0.51 -4.06 -4.68
CA ASP A 92 -1.01 -2.74 -5.07
C ASP A 92 -2.37 -2.86 -5.78
N ALA A 93 -2.52 -3.79 -6.72
CA ALA A 93 -3.82 -4.05 -7.37
C ALA A 93 -4.89 -4.47 -6.35
N LEU A 94 -4.59 -5.41 -5.44
CA LEU A 94 -5.55 -5.85 -4.42
C LEU A 94 -5.99 -4.71 -3.49
N LEU A 95 -5.09 -3.77 -3.16
CA LEU A 95 -5.41 -2.59 -2.36
C LEU A 95 -6.36 -1.63 -3.10
N GLY A 96 -6.12 -1.36 -4.38
CA GLY A 96 -7.00 -0.49 -5.18
C GLY A 96 -8.40 -1.11 -5.37
N ILE A 97 -8.45 -2.42 -5.59
CA ILE A 97 -9.70 -3.18 -5.70
C ILE A 97 -10.47 -3.18 -4.36
N GLU A 98 -9.76 -3.35 -3.23
CA GLU A 98 -10.38 -3.32 -1.89
C GLU A 98 -11.15 -2.01 -1.67
N ALA A 99 -10.51 -0.87 -1.92
CA ALA A 99 -11.14 0.45 -1.76
C ALA A 99 -12.38 0.59 -2.66
N THR A 100 -12.29 0.18 -3.92
CA THR A 100 -13.41 0.23 -4.87
C THR A 100 -14.58 -0.64 -4.42
N LEU A 101 -14.30 -1.87 -3.95
CA LEU A 101 -15.33 -2.78 -3.45
C LEU A 101 -15.95 -2.31 -2.13
N GLN A 102 -15.17 -1.68 -1.24
CA GLN A 102 -15.70 -1.06 -0.02
C GLN A 102 -16.78 -0.02 -0.36
N ILE A 103 -16.53 0.87 -1.33
CA ILE A 103 -17.50 1.87 -1.76
C ILE A 103 -18.68 1.23 -2.49
N ALA A 104 -18.45 0.18 -3.29
CA ALA A 104 -19.52 -0.55 -3.95
C ALA A 104 -20.45 -1.27 -2.96
N VAL A 105 -19.91 -1.81 -1.85
CA VAL A 105 -20.70 -2.37 -0.75
C VAL A 105 -21.48 -1.27 -0.03
N LEU A 106 -20.82 -0.16 0.34
CA LEU A 106 -21.49 0.98 0.99
C LEU A 106 -22.68 1.47 0.16
N ARG A 107 -22.46 1.68 -1.13
CA ARG A 107 -23.48 2.15 -2.07
C ARG A 107 -24.64 1.16 -2.19
N ALA A 108 -24.36 -0.13 -2.40
CA ALA A 108 -25.40 -1.14 -2.51
C ALA A 108 -26.20 -1.29 -1.19
N ARG A 109 -25.53 -1.20 -0.03
CA ARG A 109 -26.20 -1.18 1.28
C ARG A 109 -27.15 -0.01 1.43
N TYR A 110 -26.77 1.16 0.90
CA TYR A 110 -27.56 2.39 0.98
C TYR A 110 -28.74 2.37 -0.01
N GLU A 111 -28.52 1.96 -1.26
CA GLU A 111 -29.55 1.94 -2.32
C GLU A 111 -30.53 0.77 -2.16
N ASP A 112 -30.00 -0.44 -1.95
CA ASP A 112 -30.77 -1.69 -2.05
C ASP A 112 -31.00 -2.34 -0.67
N GLY A 113 -30.31 -1.86 0.37
CA GLY A 113 -30.34 -2.42 1.71
C GLY A 113 -29.23 -3.46 1.99
N PRO A 114 -29.04 -3.83 3.28
CA PRO A 114 -27.94 -4.71 3.72
C PRO A 114 -28.04 -6.16 3.23
N HIS A 115 -29.23 -6.61 2.81
CA HIS A 115 -29.50 -8.00 2.43
C HIS A 115 -29.77 -8.19 0.93
N ALA A 116 -29.71 -7.13 0.13
CA ALA A 116 -29.85 -7.25 -1.31
C ALA A 116 -28.74 -8.13 -1.90
N ASP A 117 -29.07 -8.89 -2.95
CA ASP A 117 -28.13 -9.76 -3.65
C ASP A 117 -26.87 -9.02 -4.14
N ARG A 118 -27.02 -7.75 -4.51
CA ARG A 118 -25.90 -6.89 -4.91
C ARG A 118 -24.96 -6.60 -3.75
N THR A 119 -25.51 -6.27 -2.58
CA THR A 119 -24.77 -6.05 -1.33
C THR A 119 -24.01 -7.30 -0.91
N ILE A 120 -24.68 -8.46 -0.94
CA ILE A 120 -24.09 -9.77 -0.58
C ILE A 120 -22.94 -10.10 -1.54
N ARG A 121 -23.17 -10.06 -2.85
CA ARG A 121 -22.13 -10.35 -3.86
C ARG A 121 -20.91 -9.44 -3.74
N ASN A 122 -21.12 -8.14 -3.54
CA ASN A 122 -20.02 -7.19 -3.35
C ASN A 122 -19.26 -7.47 -2.05
N SER A 123 -19.97 -7.86 -0.98
CA SER A 123 -19.37 -8.18 0.31
C SER A 123 -18.52 -9.46 0.25
N ASP A 124 -19.00 -10.48 -0.46
CA ASP A 124 -18.25 -11.73 -0.68
C ASP A 124 -16.99 -11.48 -1.51
N ALA A 125 -17.10 -10.68 -2.58
CA ALA A 125 -15.95 -10.28 -3.39
C ALA A 125 -14.92 -9.51 -2.54
N LEU A 126 -15.37 -8.55 -1.71
CA LEU A 126 -14.52 -7.80 -0.80
C LEU A 126 -13.82 -8.72 0.21
N ALA A 127 -14.54 -9.68 0.79
CA ALA A 127 -13.97 -10.66 1.71
C ALA A 127 -12.90 -11.54 1.04
N GLY A 128 -13.16 -11.98 -0.21
CA GLY A 128 -12.19 -12.70 -1.04
C GLY A 128 -10.90 -11.90 -1.26
N VAL A 129 -11.03 -10.64 -1.68
CA VAL A 129 -9.91 -9.72 -1.90
C VAL A 129 -9.11 -9.49 -0.62
N ARG A 130 -9.77 -9.20 0.51
CA ARG A 130 -9.11 -9.00 1.82
C ARG A 130 -8.36 -10.24 2.29
N SER A 131 -9.00 -11.41 2.18
CA SER A 131 -8.37 -12.70 2.51
C SER A 131 -7.13 -12.92 1.66
N ARG A 132 -7.24 -12.62 0.35
CA ARG A 132 -6.12 -12.80 -0.58
C ARG A 132 -4.98 -11.84 -0.29
N LEU A 133 -5.27 -10.55 -0.14
CA LEU A 133 -4.30 -9.52 0.24
C LEU A 133 -3.55 -9.91 1.52
N HIS A 134 -4.27 -10.44 2.51
CA HIS A 134 -3.63 -10.91 3.73
C HIS A 134 -2.63 -12.06 3.48
N GLN A 135 -3.00 -13.03 2.65
CA GLN A 135 -2.12 -14.15 2.28
C GLN A 135 -0.89 -13.68 1.51
N VAL A 136 -1.06 -12.75 0.55
CA VAL A 136 0.02 -12.21 -0.28
C VAL A 136 1.03 -11.46 0.60
N ARG A 137 0.56 -10.59 1.50
CA ARG A 137 1.41 -9.86 2.47
C ARG A 137 2.16 -10.78 3.42
N ALA A 138 1.52 -11.84 3.91
CA ALA A 138 2.19 -12.83 4.76
C ALA A 138 3.36 -13.50 4.03
N ARG A 139 3.23 -13.73 2.71
CA ARG A 139 4.27 -14.31 1.88
C ARG A 139 5.46 -13.37 1.64
N ALA A 140 5.23 -12.07 1.46
CA ALA A 140 6.30 -11.06 1.30
C ALA A 140 7.29 -11.12 2.47
N ARG A 141 6.76 -11.07 3.70
CA ARG A 141 7.57 -11.10 4.93
C ARG A 141 8.46 -12.34 5.02
N HIS A 142 7.99 -13.48 4.52
CA HIS A 142 8.81 -14.70 4.51
C HIS A 142 9.96 -14.62 3.49
N ARG A 143 9.83 -13.86 2.40
CA ARG A 143 10.87 -13.75 1.36
C ARG A 143 12.00 -12.80 1.73
N GLU A 144 11.67 -11.66 2.34
CA GLU A 144 12.68 -10.70 2.82
C GLU A 144 13.72 -11.38 3.73
N HIS A 145 13.29 -12.35 4.54
CA HIS A 145 14.18 -13.13 5.39
C HIS A 145 15.05 -14.17 4.65
N HIS A 146 14.70 -14.58 3.43
CA HIS A 146 15.41 -15.63 2.67
C HIS A 146 16.29 -15.09 1.54
N HIS A 147 16.04 -13.88 1.03
CA HIS A 147 16.76 -13.37 -0.14
C HIS A 147 18.23 -13.00 0.15
N VAL A 148 18.60 -12.79 1.41
CA VAL A 148 19.97 -12.42 1.82
C VAL A 148 21.00 -13.55 1.60
N GLN A 149 20.57 -14.79 1.34
CA GLN A 149 21.47 -15.95 1.40
C GLN A 149 21.96 -16.51 0.04
N ASN A 150 21.45 -16.03 -1.11
CA ASN A 150 21.70 -16.70 -2.40
C ASN A 150 22.08 -15.75 -3.54
N VAL A 151 23.21 -15.05 -3.42
CA VAL A 151 23.89 -14.47 -4.58
C VAL A 151 25.21 -15.22 -4.77
N PRO A 152 25.50 -15.81 -5.94
CA PRO A 152 26.82 -16.34 -6.25
C PRO A 152 27.79 -15.15 -6.29
N VAL A 153 28.47 -14.93 -5.19
CA VAL A 153 29.36 -13.79 -4.99
C VAL A 153 30.78 -14.28 -5.25
N GLU A 154 31.45 -13.64 -6.20
CA GLU A 154 32.91 -13.60 -6.30
C GLU A 154 33.49 -13.52 -4.87
N LYS A 155 34.43 -14.40 -4.49
CA LYS A 155 34.92 -14.51 -3.11
C LYS A 155 35.16 -13.11 -2.52
N PRO A 156 34.67 -12.79 -1.29
CA PRO A 156 34.76 -11.44 -0.74
C PRO A 156 36.14 -10.80 -0.85
N ALA A 157 37.20 -11.58 -0.61
CA ALA A 157 38.60 -11.16 -0.78
C ALA A 157 38.96 -10.74 -2.22
N VAL A 158 38.51 -11.47 -3.26
CA VAL A 158 38.73 -11.12 -4.67
C VAL A 158 38.03 -9.81 -5.03
N ARG A 159 36.81 -9.63 -4.54
CA ARG A 159 36.05 -8.38 -4.71
C ARG A 159 36.75 -7.19 -4.04
N ALA A 160 37.26 -7.39 -2.82
CA ALA A 160 38.00 -6.37 -2.09
C ALA A 160 39.31 -5.99 -2.80
N ALA A 161 40.10 -6.97 -3.25
CA ALA A 161 41.33 -6.73 -4.00
C ALA A 161 41.07 -6.00 -5.33
N THR A 162 40.04 -6.42 -6.05
CA THR A 162 39.62 -5.75 -7.31
C THR A 162 39.20 -4.31 -7.05
N ARG A 163 38.48 -4.05 -5.95
CA ARG A 163 38.12 -2.68 -5.56
C ARG A 163 39.36 -1.86 -5.24
N GLY A 164 40.32 -2.40 -4.50
CA GLY A 164 41.60 -1.73 -4.23
C GLY A 164 42.31 -1.32 -5.53
N LEU A 165 42.37 -2.24 -6.50
CA LEU A 165 42.99 -1.99 -7.80
C LEU A 165 42.26 -0.91 -8.60
N THR A 166 40.92 -0.91 -8.61
CA THR A 166 40.14 0.16 -9.28
C THR A 166 40.28 1.54 -8.62
N VAL A 167 40.67 1.59 -7.34
CA VAL A 167 40.92 2.85 -6.62
C VAL A 167 42.35 3.35 -6.92
N ALA A 168 43.34 2.46 -6.91
CA ALA A 168 44.73 2.80 -7.23
C ALA A 168 44.88 3.30 -8.68
N HIS A 169 44.20 2.66 -9.63
CA HIS A 169 44.29 2.96 -11.07
C HIS A 169 42.99 3.57 -11.60
N ARG A 170 42.45 4.57 -10.89
CA ARG A 170 41.11 5.12 -11.18
C ARG A 170 40.96 5.68 -12.59
N ASP A 171 41.93 6.47 -13.05
CA ASP A 171 41.83 7.15 -14.35
C ASP A 171 41.93 6.15 -15.50
N GLU A 172 42.87 5.21 -15.43
CA GLU A 172 43.01 4.12 -16.40
C GLU A 172 41.77 3.20 -16.38
N TYR A 173 41.23 2.89 -15.20
CA TYR A 173 39.98 2.13 -15.08
C TYR A 173 38.83 2.81 -15.81
N HIS A 174 38.72 4.13 -15.66
CA HIS A 174 37.69 4.93 -16.30
C HIS A 174 37.89 4.98 -17.83
N GLN A 175 39.12 5.16 -18.29
CA GLN A 175 39.46 5.10 -19.71
C GLN A 175 39.10 3.74 -20.33
N LEU A 176 39.45 2.63 -19.67
CA LEU A 176 39.13 1.28 -20.15
C LEU A 176 37.63 1.03 -20.28
N ILE A 177 36.82 1.58 -19.37
CA ILE A 177 35.35 1.51 -19.47
C ILE A 177 34.87 2.32 -20.67
N ASP A 178 35.36 3.56 -20.82
CA ASP A 178 34.90 4.47 -21.86
C ASP A 178 35.30 3.93 -23.26
N GLU A 179 36.50 3.34 -23.41
CA GLU A 179 36.93 2.62 -24.61
C GLU A 179 36.03 1.41 -24.92
N ALA A 180 35.70 0.61 -23.91
CA ALA A 180 34.82 -0.55 -24.07
C ALA A 180 33.37 -0.16 -24.41
N LEU A 181 32.86 0.95 -23.87
CA LEU A 181 31.55 1.50 -24.21
C LEU A 181 31.53 2.06 -25.64
N ALA A 182 32.56 2.82 -26.03
CA ALA A 182 32.69 3.33 -27.38
C ALA A 182 32.77 2.19 -28.42
N ALA A 183 33.51 1.12 -28.12
CA ALA A 183 33.59 -0.07 -28.96
C ALA A 183 32.23 -0.79 -29.11
N ALA A 184 31.34 -0.67 -28.12
CA ALA A 184 29.97 -1.19 -28.16
C ALA A 184 28.97 -0.21 -28.80
N GLY A 185 29.42 0.95 -29.31
CA GLY A 185 28.56 1.97 -29.92
C GLY A 185 27.69 2.73 -28.92
N LEU A 186 28.08 2.75 -27.64
CA LEU A 186 27.32 3.38 -26.56
C LEU A 186 27.89 4.75 -26.20
N PRO A 187 27.04 5.75 -25.88
CA PRO A 187 27.51 7.04 -25.42
C PRO A 187 28.16 6.93 -24.03
N ALA A 188 29.23 7.70 -23.78
CA ALA A 188 29.93 7.70 -22.48
C ALA A 188 28.99 8.01 -21.29
N ASP A 189 27.96 8.82 -21.52
CA ASP A 189 26.97 9.20 -20.51
C ASP A 189 26.11 8.04 -20.00
N VAL A 190 26.05 6.90 -20.72
CA VAL A 190 25.34 5.69 -20.25
C VAL A 190 25.91 5.18 -18.94
N ARG A 191 27.20 5.46 -18.69
CA ARG A 191 27.91 5.02 -17.49
C ARG A 191 27.41 5.69 -16.22
N ARG A 192 26.91 6.92 -16.32
CA ARG A 192 26.51 7.75 -15.18
C ARG A 192 25.00 7.80 -15.07
N ARG A 193 24.39 6.67 -14.73
CA ARG A 193 22.96 6.64 -14.42
C ARG A 193 22.66 7.63 -13.29
N PRO A 194 21.74 8.59 -13.49
CA PRO A 194 21.35 9.50 -12.43
C PRO A 194 20.68 8.73 -11.29
N THR A 195 20.91 9.21 -10.07
CA THR A 195 20.06 8.87 -8.92
C THR A 195 18.94 9.89 -8.88
N GLY A 196 17.69 9.45 -8.87
CA GLY A 196 16.57 10.40 -8.88
C GLY A 196 15.24 9.73 -9.10
N ASP A 197 14.28 10.58 -9.40
CA ASP A 197 12.91 10.23 -9.74
C ASP A 197 12.80 9.67 -11.18
N CYS A 198 11.60 9.24 -11.57
CA CYS A 198 11.35 8.68 -12.90
C CYS A 198 11.57 9.73 -14.00
N ALA A 199 11.19 10.99 -13.77
CA ALA A 199 11.37 12.06 -14.74
C ALA A 199 12.86 12.30 -15.08
N THR A 200 13.72 12.32 -14.06
CA THR A 200 15.17 12.46 -14.22
C THR A 200 15.76 11.29 -15.01
N MET A 201 15.38 10.06 -14.65
CA MET A 201 15.82 8.85 -15.37
C MET A 201 15.34 8.85 -16.83
N ALA A 202 14.09 9.24 -17.08
CA ALA A 202 13.51 9.29 -18.41
C ALA A 202 14.21 10.32 -19.30
N ARG A 203 14.48 11.54 -18.79
CA ARG A 203 15.25 12.55 -19.52
C ARG A 203 16.66 12.09 -19.85
N TRP A 204 17.32 11.43 -18.89
CA TRP A 204 18.64 10.84 -19.13
C TRP A 204 18.57 9.80 -20.26
N VAL A 205 17.65 8.85 -20.20
CA VAL A 205 17.45 7.84 -21.26
C VAL A 205 17.23 8.49 -22.63
N LEU A 206 16.35 9.49 -22.71
CA LEU A 206 16.07 10.21 -23.97
C LEU A 206 17.31 10.89 -24.53
N ASN A 207 18.15 11.47 -23.67
CA ASN A 207 19.39 12.14 -24.08
C ASN A 207 20.49 11.17 -24.54
N LEU A 208 20.42 9.88 -24.18
CA LEU A 208 21.39 8.89 -24.65
C LEU A 208 21.25 8.58 -26.14
N GLY A 209 20.08 8.82 -26.75
CA GLY A 209 19.84 8.53 -28.17
C GLY A 209 19.87 7.03 -28.51
N VAL A 210 19.74 6.15 -27.52
CA VAL A 210 19.69 4.69 -27.70
C VAL A 210 18.31 4.15 -27.34
N ALA A 211 17.89 3.07 -28.00
CA ALA A 211 16.64 2.40 -27.67
C ALA A 211 16.74 1.72 -26.31
N VAL A 212 15.86 2.10 -25.37
CA VAL A 212 15.83 1.54 -24.01
C VAL A 212 14.47 0.87 -23.76
N PRO A 213 14.44 -0.37 -23.26
CA PRO A 213 13.18 -1.03 -22.90
C PRO A 213 12.34 -0.19 -21.94
N ALA A 214 11.03 -0.18 -22.13
CA ALA A 214 10.05 0.59 -21.34
C ALA A 214 10.15 2.12 -21.43
N MET A 215 10.94 2.68 -22.36
CA MET A 215 10.92 4.11 -22.68
C MET A 215 10.24 4.35 -24.03
N PRO A 216 8.94 4.70 -24.06
CA PRO A 216 8.30 5.13 -25.30
C PRO A 216 8.85 6.51 -25.74
N PRO A 217 8.86 6.82 -27.04
CA PRO A 217 9.20 8.16 -27.51
C PRO A 217 8.16 9.17 -27.01
N PRO A 218 8.56 10.39 -26.62
CA PRO A 218 7.60 11.43 -26.25
C PRO A 218 6.76 11.81 -27.48
N GLY A 219 5.44 11.73 -27.34
CA GLY A 219 4.50 12.25 -28.32
C GLY A 219 4.17 13.72 -28.03
N GLY A 220 3.55 14.42 -29.00
CA GLY A 220 3.19 15.84 -28.83
C GLY A 220 2.25 16.10 -27.64
N GLU A 221 1.45 15.12 -27.25
CA GLU A 221 0.60 15.20 -26.05
C GLU A 221 1.39 15.12 -24.74
N VAL A 222 2.41 14.25 -24.68
CA VAL A 222 3.32 14.17 -23.53
C VAL A 222 4.05 15.50 -23.34
N ASP A 223 4.57 16.09 -24.43
CA ASP A 223 5.25 17.38 -24.39
C ASP A 223 4.31 18.50 -23.92
N ARG A 224 3.07 18.51 -24.42
CA ARG A 224 2.02 19.42 -23.95
C ARG A 224 1.78 19.29 -22.45
N LEU A 225 1.60 18.07 -21.95
CA LEU A 225 1.36 17.79 -20.53
C LEU A 225 2.54 18.16 -19.64
N VAL A 226 3.78 17.95 -20.09
CA VAL A 226 5.00 18.38 -19.39
C VAL A 226 5.01 19.90 -19.26
N GLY A 227 4.60 20.63 -20.30
CA GLY A 227 4.57 22.10 -20.32
C GLY A 227 3.40 22.77 -19.58
N LEU A 228 2.39 22.02 -19.14
CA LEU A 228 1.23 22.60 -18.43
C LEU A 228 1.64 23.22 -17.08
N PRO A 229 0.99 24.30 -16.62
CA PRO A 229 1.04 24.74 -15.22
C PRO A 229 0.40 23.72 -14.27
N ASP A 230 0.79 23.71 -12.99
CA ASP A 230 0.32 22.71 -12.01
C ASP A 230 -1.20 22.68 -11.84
N ASP A 231 -1.85 23.84 -11.76
CA ASP A 231 -3.32 23.92 -11.63
C ASP A 231 -4.05 23.34 -12.85
N ALA A 232 -3.48 23.48 -14.05
CA ALA A 232 -4.04 22.92 -15.28
C ALA A 232 -3.78 21.42 -15.37
N PHE A 233 -2.59 20.97 -14.95
CA PHE A 233 -2.25 19.56 -14.88
C PHE A 233 -3.13 18.82 -13.87
N ASP A 234 -3.37 19.40 -12.69
CA ASP A 234 -4.26 18.83 -11.67
C ASP A 234 -5.70 18.66 -12.18
N GLN A 235 -6.18 19.53 -13.07
CA GLN A 235 -7.49 19.38 -13.72
C GLN A 235 -7.50 18.22 -14.72
N VAL A 236 -6.43 18.01 -15.48
CA VAL A 236 -6.27 16.85 -16.37
C VAL A 236 -6.31 15.56 -15.53
N VAL A 237 -5.54 15.49 -14.45
CA VAL A 237 -5.52 14.33 -13.55
C VAL A 237 -6.90 14.10 -12.91
N ALA A 238 -7.60 15.16 -12.50
CA ALA A 238 -8.96 15.03 -11.95
C ALA A 238 -9.98 14.51 -12.98
N ARG A 239 -9.82 14.83 -14.27
CA ARG A 239 -10.64 14.25 -15.36
C ARG A 239 -10.28 12.78 -15.62
N ASP A 240 -8.98 12.46 -15.65
CA ASP A 240 -8.49 11.09 -15.78
C ASP A 240 -9.01 10.17 -14.66
N VAL A 241 -8.98 10.63 -13.40
CA VAL A 241 -9.55 9.91 -12.25
C VAL A 241 -11.06 9.66 -12.41
N ARG A 242 -11.78 10.60 -13.04
CA ARG A 242 -13.21 10.45 -13.36
C ARG A 242 -13.45 9.51 -14.55
N ARG A 243 -12.40 9.12 -15.28
CA ARG A 243 -12.42 8.29 -16.50
C ARG A 243 -13.18 8.96 -17.65
N ASP A 244 -12.96 10.26 -17.84
CA ASP A 244 -13.65 11.08 -18.84
C ASP A 244 -12.69 12.05 -19.56
N PRO A 245 -12.15 11.68 -20.74
CA PRO A 245 -11.68 10.35 -21.15
C PRO A 245 -10.37 9.95 -20.42
N GLU A 246 -10.02 8.66 -20.44
CA GLU A 246 -8.71 8.20 -19.93
C GLU A 246 -7.57 8.88 -20.71
N THR A 247 -6.54 9.37 -20.01
CA THR A 247 -5.40 10.06 -20.64
C THR A 247 -4.17 9.13 -20.57
N PRO A 248 -3.94 8.26 -21.57
CA PRO A 248 -2.88 7.25 -21.52
C PRO A 248 -1.49 7.88 -21.40
N ASP A 249 -1.31 9.10 -21.90
CA ASP A 249 -0.05 9.85 -21.84
C ASP A 249 0.41 10.15 -20.40
N LEU A 250 -0.50 10.19 -19.41
CA LEU A 250 -0.11 10.34 -17.99
C LEU A 250 0.75 9.19 -17.48
N CYS A 251 0.65 8.01 -18.10
CA CYS A 251 1.46 6.84 -17.78
C CYS A 251 2.90 6.94 -18.32
N HIS A 252 3.23 7.98 -19.08
CA HIS A 252 4.57 8.18 -19.62
C HIS A 252 5.59 8.44 -18.50
N PRO A 253 6.80 7.82 -18.54
CA PRO A 253 7.81 7.95 -17.48
C PRO A 253 8.19 9.40 -17.09
N LEU A 254 8.14 10.34 -18.03
CA LEU A 254 8.37 11.78 -17.78
C LEU A 254 7.33 12.43 -16.85
N LEU A 255 6.12 11.87 -16.77
CA LEU A 255 4.99 12.44 -16.06
C LEU A 255 4.68 11.69 -14.76
N LEU A 256 5.23 10.49 -14.54
CA LEU A 256 4.84 9.62 -13.43
C LEU A 256 4.97 10.28 -12.06
N ASP A 257 6.07 10.98 -11.77
CA ASP A 257 6.25 11.62 -10.45
C ASP A 257 5.29 12.79 -10.27
N ARG A 258 5.18 13.67 -11.28
CA ARG A 258 4.24 14.80 -11.30
C ARG A 258 2.79 14.35 -11.17
N TRP A 259 2.43 13.26 -11.85
CA TRP A 259 1.13 12.62 -11.74
C TRP A 259 0.87 12.09 -10.33
N GLY A 260 1.87 11.44 -9.72
CA GLY A 260 1.80 10.99 -8.33
C GLY A 260 1.57 12.14 -7.34
N GLU A 261 2.27 13.26 -7.50
CA GLU A 261 2.07 14.46 -6.68
C GLU A 261 0.67 15.07 -6.83
N SER A 262 0.19 15.16 -8.07
CA SER A 262 -1.16 15.65 -8.37
C SER A 262 -2.23 14.78 -7.73
N LEU A 263 -2.10 13.45 -7.83
CA LEU A 263 -3.00 12.49 -7.17
C LEU A 263 -2.98 12.65 -5.64
N CYS A 264 -1.81 12.87 -5.04
CA CYS A 264 -1.70 13.15 -3.60
C CYS A 264 -2.43 14.45 -3.21
N ARG A 265 -2.29 15.53 -3.99
CA ARG A 265 -3.01 16.79 -3.76
C ARG A 265 -4.53 16.61 -3.89
N LEU A 266 -4.99 15.90 -4.92
CA LEU A 266 -6.40 15.59 -5.12
C LEU A 266 -6.97 14.75 -3.99
N ALA A 267 -6.23 13.73 -3.55
CA ALA A 267 -6.62 12.89 -2.42
C ALA A 267 -6.73 13.70 -1.13
N GLN A 268 -5.74 14.55 -0.83
CA GLN A 268 -5.75 15.40 0.36
C GLN A 268 -6.95 16.35 0.35
N SER A 269 -7.16 17.07 -0.76
CA SER A 269 -8.31 17.98 -0.92
C SER A 269 -9.64 17.24 -0.73
N THR A 270 -9.78 16.03 -1.28
CA THR A 270 -11.00 15.23 -1.15
C THR A 270 -11.20 14.73 0.29
N ALA A 271 -10.13 14.27 0.95
CA ALA A 271 -10.16 13.83 2.34
C ALA A 271 -10.55 14.96 3.29
N THR A 272 -9.99 16.17 3.10
CA THR A 272 -10.38 17.37 3.86
C THR A 272 -11.86 17.69 3.69
N GLN A 273 -12.39 17.62 2.46
CA GLN A 273 -13.83 17.86 2.22
C GLN A 273 -14.74 16.82 2.88
N LEU A 274 -14.25 15.58 3.04
CA LEU A 274 -14.97 14.49 3.68
C LEU A 274 -14.83 14.47 5.22
N GLY A 275 -13.98 15.34 5.79
CA GLY A 275 -13.63 15.35 7.21
C GLY A 275 -12.85 14.11 7.64
N LEU A 276 -12.11 13.49 6.73
CA LEU A 276 -11.31 12.30 7.04
C LEU A 276 -9.97 12.68 7.68
N PRO A 277 -9.38 11.82 8.52
CA PRO A 277 -8.02 12.02 9.02
C PRO A 277 -7.05 12.22 7.85
N GLU A 278 -6.03 13.04 8.02
CA GLU A 278 -5.03 13.34 7.01
C GLU A 278 -4.20 12.09 6.65
N ARG A 279 -4.74 11.29 5.72
CA ARG A 279 -4.16 10.06 5.19
C ARG A 279 -4.51 9.99 3.71
N PRO A 280 -3.95 10.87 2.87
CA PRO A 280 -4.40 11.05 1.49
C PRO A 280 -4.40 9.72 0.72
N MET A 281 -3.38 8.88 0.95
CA MET A 281 -3.23 7.59 0.27
C MET A 281 -3.45 6.37 1.16
N GLY A 282 -4.04 6.58 2.35
CA GLY A 282 -4.36 5.50 3.29
C GLY A 282 -5.62 4.75 2.89
N ALA A 283 -5.69 3.46 3.23
CA ALA A 283 -6.93 2.70 3.05
C ALA A 283 -8.08 3.40 3.77
N ILE A 284 -9.22 3.55 3.09
CA ILE A 284 -10.44 4.11 3.69
C ILE A 284 -10.88 3.14 4.80
N SER A 285 -10.86 3.60 6.04
CA SER A 285 -11.25 2.77 7.18
C SER A 285 -12.73 2.40 7.04
N ASP A 286 -13.11 1.19 7.43
CA ASP A 286 -14.52 0.81 7.49
C ASP A 286 -15.31 1.80 8.37
N VAL A 287 -14.67 2.41 9.38
CA VAL A 287 -15.25 3.45 10.26
C VAL A 287 -15.56 4.76 9.52
N ASP A 288 -14.82 5.07 8.45
CA ASP A 288 -14.99 6.31 7.70
C ASP A 288 -16.11 6.18 6.63
N LEU A 289 -16.59 4.94 6.38
CA LEU A 289 -17.65 4.57 5.44
C LEU A 289 -19.06 4.73 6.00
N THR A 290 -19.30 5.79 6.78
CA THR A 290 -20.62 6.08 7.34
C THR A 290 -21.38 7.09 6.48
N VAL A 291 -22.68 6.83 6.31
CA VAL A 291 -23.67 7.77 5.75
C VAL A 291 -24.91 7.87 6.63
N ALA A 292 -24.88 7.26 7.82
CA ALA A 292 -25.99 7.28 8.75
C ALA A 292 -26.25 8.70 9.26
N GLY A 293 -27.52 9.08 9.40
CA GLY A 293 -27.91 10.40 9.88
C GLY A 293 -27.80 11.52 8.84
N LEU A 294 -27.29 11.25 7.64
CA LEU A 294 -27.30 12.20 6.52
C LEU A 294 -28.64 12.15 5.77
N ASP A 295 -29.10 13.31 5.29
CA ASP A 295 -30.18 13.33 4.30
C ASP A 295 -29.74 12.67 2.98
N SER A 296 -30.69 12.33 2.11
CA SER A 296 -30.38 11.61 0.88
C SER A 296 -29.40 12.35 -0.04
N ARG A 297 -29.53 13.67 -0.18
CA ARG A 297 -28.62 14.46 -1.04
C ARG A 297 -27.20 14.46 -0.47
N ALA A 298 -27.06 14.63 0.83
CA ALA A 298 -25.78 14.59 1.54
C ALA A 298 -25.13 13.19 1.50
N ALA A 299 -25.91 12.13 1.69
CA ALA A 299 -25.45 10.75 1.59
C ALA A 299 -24.92 10.43 0.19
N TYR A 300 -25.68 10.75 -0.87
CA TYR A 300 -25.23 10.55 -2.25
C TYR A 300 -23.97 11.37 -2.57
N ARG A 301 -23.88 12.62 -2.11
CA ARG A 301 -22.68 13.45 -2.28
C ARG A 301 -21.46 12.80 -1.61
N ARG A 302 -21.61 12.33 -0.37
CA ARG A 302 -20.55 11.64 0.37
C ARG A 302 -20.11 10.36 -0.33
N ILE A 303 -21.05 9.54 -0.82
CA ILE A 303 -20.75 8.31 -1.58
C ILE A 303 -19.98 8.65 -2.88
N LYS A 304 -20.39 9.69 -3.62
CA LYS A 304 -19.69 10.15 -4.83
C LYS A 304 -18.25 10.60 -4.53
N GLN A 305 -18.03 11.36 -3.45
CA GLN A 305 -16.71 11.80 -3.03
C GLN A 305 -15.82 10.64 -2.56
N LEU A 306 -16.36 9.70 -1.78
CA LEU A 306 -15.64 8.47 -1.39
C LEU A 306 -15.27 7.61 -2.60
N ARG A 307 -16.15 7.52 -3.59
CA ARG A 307 -15.87 6.84 -4.86
C ARG A 307 -14.75 7.53 -5.62
N PHE A 308 -14.78 8.86 -5.71
CA PHE A 308 -13.71 9.63 -6.33
C PHE A 308 -12.37 9.37 -5.61
N LEU A 309 -12.34 9.41 -4.28
CA LEU A 309 -11.15 9.09 -3.50
C LEU A 309 -10.62 7.67 -3.75
N ALA A 310 -11.51 6.67 -3.84
CA ALA A 310 -11.11 5.30 -4.18
C ALA A 310 -10.49 5.22 -5.60
N HIS A 311 -11.00 5.98 -6.57
CA HIS A 311 -10.41 6.07 -7.90
C HIS A 311 -9.05 6.79 -7.90
N VAL A 312 -8.88 7.86 -7.11
CA VAL A 312 -7.57 8.50 -6.91
C VAL A 312 -6.56 7.49 -6.35
N GLN A 313 -6.96 6.70 -5.35
CA GLN A 313 -6.11 5.66 -4.77
C GLN A 313 -5.72 4.59 -5.79
N GLN A 314 -6.67 4.15 -6.62
CA GLN A 314 -6.39 3.18 -7.69
C GLN A 314 -5.39 3.73 -8.70
N ARG A 315 -5.58 4.97 -9.19
CA ARG A 315 -4.64 5.60 -10.14
C ARG A 315 -3.27 5.86 -9.53
N TRP A 316 -3.19 6.11 -8.23
CA TRP A 316 -1.90 6.21 -7.55
C TRP A 316 -1.17 4.88 -7.42
N LEU A 317 -1.89 3.79 -7.13
CA LEU A 317 -1.29 2.45 -7.08
C LEU A 317 -0.83 1.99 -8.47
N GLU A 318 -1.53 2.40 -9.53
CA GLU A 318 -1.09 2.26 -10.91
C GLU A 318 0.19 3.06 -11.18
N GLN A 319 0.20 4.36 -10.87
CA GLN A 319 1.38 5.22 -10.99
C GLN A 319 2.59 4.61 -10.29
N LYS A 320 2.43 4.13 -9.05
CA LYS A 320 3.49 3.46 -8.29
C LYS A 320 3.99 2.19 -8.95
N THR A 321 3.08 1.39 -9.49
CA THR A 321 3.40 0.15 -10.21
C THR A 321 4.23 0.47 -11.46
N LEU A 322 3.79 1.44 -12.26
CA LEU A 322 4.49 1.89 -13.45
C LEU A 322 5.87 2.48 -13.11
N ALA A 323 5.96 3.32 -12.08
CA ALA A 323 7.21 3.91 -11.63
C ALA A 323 8.21 2.84 -11.15
N ARG A 324 7.74 1.85 -10.38
CA ARG A 324 8.55 0.72 -9.93
C ARG A 324 9.07 -0.10 -11.11
N ARG A 325 8.18 -0.50 -12.03
CA ARG A 325 8.54 -1.28 -13.22
C ARG A 325 9.56 -0.52 -14.08
N PHE A 326 9.30 0.75 -14.37
CA PHE A 326 10.22 1.59 -15.12
C PHE A 326 11.60 1.63 -14.47
N ARG A 327 11.69 1.94 -13.17
CA ARG A 327 12.99 1.96 -12.46
C ARG A 327 13.69 0.60 -12.50
N GLN A 328 12.97 -0.50 -12.28
CA GLN A 328 13.54 -1.85 -12.34
C GLN A 328 14.06 -2.17 -13.74
N THR A 329 13.30 -1.87 -14.79
CA THR A 329 13.71 -2.06 -16.18
C THR A 329 14.95 -1.23 -16.52
N ILE A 330 14.99 0.04 -16.15
CA ILE A 330 16.16 0.91 -16.38
C ILE A 330 17.38 0.41 -15.60
N VAL A 331 17.20 -0.06 -14.36
CA VAL A 331 18.30 -0.63 -13.56
C VAL A 331 18.85 -1.90 -14.20
N ALA A 332 17.97 -2.80 -14.63
CA ALA A 332 18.34 -4.06 -15.28
C ALA A 332 19.05 -3.80 -16.62
N TRP A 333 18.46 -2.98 -17.48
CA TRP A 333 19.04 -2.57 -18.75
C TRP A 333 20.41 -1.91 -18.56
N HIS A 334 20.52 -0.92 -17.67
CA HIS A 334 21.80 -0.28 -17.41
C HIS A 334 22.86 -1.28 -16.94
N ALA A 335 22.51 -2.23 -16.06
CA ALA A 335 23.42 -3.27 -15.60
C ALA A 335 23.83 -4.23 -16.74
N GLU A 336 22.91 -4.57 -17.64
CA GLU A 336 23.18 -5.40 -18.82
C GLU A 336 24.13 -4.71 -19.79
N VAL A 337 23.91 -3.42 -20.04
CA VAL A 337 24.70 -2.64 -21.01
C VAL A 337 26.07 -2.23 -20.46
N THR A 338 26.16 -1.85 -19.18
CA THR A 338 27.43 -1.41 -18.56
C THR A 338 28.22 -2.53 -17.89
N GLY A 339 27.57 -3.66 -17.57
CA GLY A 339 28.19 -4.80 -16.89
C GLY A 339 29.37 -5.40 -17.65
N PRO A 340 29.22 -5.81 -18.93
CA PRO A 340 30.31 -6.39 -19.71
C PRO A 340 31.51 -5.43 -19.86
N PRO A 341 31.34 -4.14 -20.21
CA PRO A 341 32.44 -3.16 -20.21
C PRO A 341 33.15 -3.04 -18.85
N VAL A 342 32.39 -2.96 -17.76
CA VAL A 342 32.93 -2.87 -16.39
C VAL A 342 33.75 -4.11 -16.01
N MET A 343 33.27 -5.30 -16.37
CA MET A 343 33.97 -6.56 -16.11
C MET A 343 35.22 -6.70 -16.98
N SER A 344 35.15 -6.30 -18.25
CA SER A 344 36.30 -6.28 -19.17
C SER A 344 37.40 -5.33 -18.69
N ALA A 345 37.05 -4.13 -18.21
CA ALA A 345 37.99 -3.18 -17.64
C ALA A 345 38.66 -3.72 -16.36
N ARG A 346 37.90 -4.37 -15.47
CA ARG A 346 38.45 -5.01 -14.26
C ARG A 346 39.44 -6.11 -14.61
N GLU A 347 39.09 -6.97 -15.56
CA GLU A 347 39.94 -8.06 -16.00
C GLU A 347 41.22 -7.54 -16.68
N THR A 348 41.10 -6.49 -17.48
CA THR A 348 42.27 -5.82 -18.08
C THR A 348 43.20 -5.25 -17.02
N LEU A 349 42.68 -4.57 -15.99
CA LEU A 349 43.50 -4.09 -14.88
C LEU A 349 44.19 -5.22 -14.12
N ARG A 350 43.48 -6.31 -13.80
CA ARG A 350 44.08 -7.47 -13.12
C ARG A 350 45.23 -8.06 -13.92
N ARG A 351 45.13 -8.08 -15.25
CA ARG A 351 46.20 -8.54 -16.15
C ARG A 351 47.37 -7.56 -16.25
N ARG A 352 47.11 -6.25 -16.21
CA ARG A 352 48.15 -5.21 -16.26
C ARG A 352 48.92 -5.09 -14.94
N TYR A 353 48.26 -5.34 -13.81
CA TYR A 353 48.82 -5.19 -12.46
C TYR A 353 48.69 -6.47 -11.60
N PRO A 354 49.28 -7.60 -12.03
CA PRO A 354 49.09 -8.89 -11.36
C PRO A 354 49.74 -8.95 -9.96
N GLU A 355 50.87 -8.26 -9.78
CA GLU A 355 51.60 -8.23 -8.50
C GLU A 355 50.83 -7.45 -7.43
N GLU A 356 50.39 -6.24 -7.76
CA GLU A 356 49.61 -5.39 -6.84
C GLU A 356 48.28 -6.03 -6.46
N PHE A 357 47.60 -6.66 -7.43
CA PHE A 357 46.38 -7.42 -7.17
C PHE A 357 46.61 -8.57 -6.18
N SER A 358 47.74 -9.28 -6.31
CA SER A 358 48.10 -10.38 -5.41
C SER A 358 48.39 -9.88 -3.99
N THR A 359 49.06 -8.75 -3.84
CA THR A 359 49.28 -8.09 -2.54
C THR A 359 47.96 -7.71 -1.88
N LEU A 360 47.07 -7.02 -2.60
CA LEU A 360 45.75 -6.63 -2.09
C LEU A 360 44.87 -7.84 -1.71
N LEU A 361 44.96 -8.93 -2.46
CA LEU A 361 44.25 -10.17 -2.17
C LEU A 361 44.76 -10.85 -0.88
N GLY A 362 46.09 -10.84 -0.67
CA GLY A 362 46.70 -11.29 0.57
C GLY A 362 46.20 -10.50 1.78
N THR A 363 46.16 -9.17 1.69
CA THR A 363 45.66 -8.30 2.76
C THR A 363 44.17 -8.52 3.05
N ALA A 364 43.34 -8.67 2.03
CA ALA A 364 41.90 -8.88 2.20
C ALA A 364 41.56 -10.24 2.84
N THR A 365 42.34 -11.28 2.53
CA THR A 365 42.13 -12.63 3.08
C THR A 365 42.49 -12.70 4.57
N SER A 366 43.45 -11.89 5.03
CA SER A 366 43.83 -11.81 6.44
C SER A 366 42.77 -11.11 7.33
N LEU A 367 41.87 -10.32 6.75
CA LEU A 367 40.87 -9.54 7.49
C LEU A 367 39.52 -10.28 7.69
N ASP A 368 39.18 -11.25 6.85
CA ASP A 368 37.91 -12.01 6.92
C ASP A 368 37.88 -13.06 8.06
N GLY A 369 38.94 -13.16 8.87
CA GLY A 369 39.15 -14.24 9.84
C GLY A 369 38.53 -14.10 11.24
N GLY A 370 37.73 -13.07 11.58
CA GLY A 370 37.40 -12.88 13.01
C GLY A 370 36.29 -11.91 13.43
N GLY A 371 35.17 -11.81 12.71
CA GLY A 371 34.05 -10.95 13.13
C GLY A 371 32.72 -11.69 13.16
N GLU A 372 32.35 -12.26 14.30
CA GLU A 372 31.00 -12.78 14.55
C GLU A 372 29.99 -11.60 14.49
N PRO A 373 28.93 -11.66 13.67
CA PRO A 373 27.99 -10.55 13.54
C PRO A 373 27.17 -10.39 14.83
N ALA A 374 27.15 -9.18 15.38
CA ALA A 374 26.44 -8.84 16.61
C ALA A 374 24.95 -9.23 16.54
N PRO A 375 24.37 -9.83 17.61
CA PRO A 375 22.97 -10.22 17.63
C PRO A 375 22.08 -8.99 17.55
N SER A 376 21.14 -9.01 16.60
CA SER A 376 20.15 -7.94 16.43
C SER A 376 19.27 -7.82 17.67
N GLU A 377 19.18 -6.62 18.23
CA GLU A 377 18.30 -6.28 19.35
C GLU A 377 16.84 -6.61 19.00
N VAL A 378 16.23 -7.47 19.80
CA VAL A 378 14.82 -7.83 19.68
C VAL A 378 13.98 -6.66 20.20
N HIS A 379 13.43 -5.85 19.31
CA HIS A 379 12.44 -4.83 19.67
C HIS A 379 11.23 -5.48 20.35
N GLU A 380 10.95 -5.08 21.59
CA GLU A 380 9.75 -5.47 22.31
C GLU A 380 8.51 -4.96 21.56
N PRO A 381 7.59 -5.84 21.12
CA PRO A 381 6.42 -5.41 20.37
C PRO A 381 5.42 -4.67 21.28
N SER A 382 4.89 -3.55 20.78
CA SER A 382 3.82 -2.76 21.41
C SER A 382 2.68 -3.64 21.99
N PRO A 383 2.22 -3.37 23.23
CA PRO A 383 1.36 -4.29 23.98
C PRO A 383 -0.10 -4.38 23.49
N ALA A 384 -0.59 -3.39 22.72
CA ALA A 384 -1.97 -3.35 22.24
C ALA A 384 -2.05 -3.16 20.71
N PRO A 385 -3.04 -3.78 20.02
CA PRO A 385 -3.23 -3.56 18.59
C PRO A 385 -3.62 -2.12 18.29
N GLN A 386 -2.99 -1.51 17.28
CA GLN A 386 -3.36 -0.17 16.80
C GLN A 386 -4.85 -0.05 16.46
N ALA A 387 -5.46 -1.10 15.91
CA ALA A 387 -6.90 -1.13 15.62
C ALA A 387 -7.79 -0.97 16.87
N ALA A 388 -7.36 -1.51 18.02
CA ALA A 388 -8.12 -1.35 19.27
C ALA A 388 -7.98 0.07 19.84
N ARG A 389 -6.80 0.68 19.72
CA ARG A 389 -6.58 2.09 20.10
C ARG A 389 -7.47 3.03 19.29
N ILE A 390 -7.42 2.91 17.96
CA ILE A 390 -8.25 3.72 17.05
C ILE A 390 -9.73 3.53 17.37
N PHE A 391 -10.18 2.29 17.61
CA PHE A 391 -11.59 2.05 17.95
C PHE A 391 -12.00 2.69 19.28
N ALA A 392 -11.16 2.64 20.32
CA ALA A 392 -11.43 3.32 21.59
C ALA A 392 -11.48 4.84 21.43
N GLU A 393 -10.49 5.42 20.74
CA GLU A 393 -10.42 6.86 20.45
C GLU A 393 -11.69 7.35 19.72
N ARG A 394 -12.15 6.63 18.69
CA ARG A 394 -13.38 7.00 17.95
C ARG A 394 -14.65 6.93 18.80
N LEU A 395 -14.73 5.99 19.74
CA LEU A 395 -15.86 5.89 20.66
C LEU A 395 -15.87 7.06 21.64
N GLU A 396 -14.71 7.45 22.15
CA GLU A 396 -14.55 8.63 23.02
C GLU A 396 -14.92 9.93 22.29
N GLU A 397 -14.44 10.11 21.05
CA GLU A 397 -14.84 11.22 20.17
C GLU A 397 -16.36 11.29 19.96
N SER A 398 -17.04 10.14 20.00
CA SER A 398 -18.50 10.02 19.84
C SER A 398 -19.27 10.16 21.17
N GLY A 399 -18.60 10.56 22.25
CA GLY A 399 -19.19 10.75 23.57
C GLY A 399 -19.44 9.47 24.38
N TRP A 400 -18.79 8.35 24.02
CA TRP A 400 -18.84 7.11 24.80
C TRP A 400 -17.68 7.03 25.79
N ALA A 401 -17.94 6.51 26.99
CA ALA A 401 -16.87 6.20 27.94
C ALA A 401 -16.20 4.88 27.53
N ALA A 402 -15.11 4.94 26.77
CA ALA A 402 -14.37 3.77 26.31
C ALA A 402 -13.22 3.38 27.26
N CYS A 403 -12.88 2.09 27.28
CA CYS A 403 -11.76 1.55 28.03
C CYS A 403 -11.07 0.46 27.20
N LEU A 404 -9.76 0.61 26.96
CA LEU A 404 -8.91 -0.39 26.33
C LEU A 404 -8.21 -1.21 27.40
N GLU A 405 -8.55 -2.49 27.48
CA GLU A 405 -7.90 -3.45 28.36
C GLU A 405 -7.07 -4.44 27.54
N TYR A 406 -5.89 -4.81 28.03
CA TYR A 406 -5.07 -5.85 27.45
C TYR A 406 -4.47 -6.73 28.54
N GLY A 407 -4.28 -8.01 28.23
CA GLY A 407 -3.76 -8.99 29.18
C GLY A 407 -3.59 -10.38 28.58
N GLN A 408 -3.07 -11.30 29.40
CA GLN A 408 -3.00 -12.72 29.04
C GLN A 408 -4.16 -13.48 29.69
N THR A 409 -4.78 -14.37 28.91
CA THR A 409 -5.75 -15.33 29.45
C THR A 409 -5.06 -16.41 30.31
N LYS A 410 -5.86 -17.22 31.02
CA LYS A 410 -5.37 -18.43 31.73
C LYS A 410 -4.49 -19.35 30.86
N GLY A 411 -4.71 -19.35 29.54
CA GLY A 411 -3.92 -20.13 28.58
C GLY A 411 -2.70 -19.42 27.99
N GLY A 412 -2.24 -18.30 28.57
CA GLY A 412 -1.11 -17.51 28.08
C GLY A 412 -1.38 -16.74 26.78
N GLU A 413 -2.61 -16.79 26.26
CA GLU A 413 -2.98 -16.09 25.03
C GLU A 413 -3.20 -14.60 25.31
N LEU A 414 -2.43 -13.75 24.62
CA LEU A 414 -2.59 -12.30 24.66
C LEU A 414 -3.91 -11.88 23.99
N ARG A 415 -4.71 -11.13 24.75
CA ARG A 415 -5.97 -10.53 24.32
C ARG A 415 -5.97 -9.04 24.61
N ALA A 416 -6.70 -8.31 23.79
CA ALA A 416 -7.03 -6.91 24.00
C ALA A 416 -8.51 -6.74 23.71
N TRP A 417 -9.23 -5.94 24.48
CA TRP A 417 -10.61 -5.57 24.15
C TRP A 417 -10.86 -4.12 24.51
N VAL A 418 -11.73 -3.51 23.73
CA VAL A 418 -12.32 -2.21 24.01
C VAL A 418 -13.73 -2.45 24.48
N GLU A 419 -14.09 -1.90 25.63
CA GLU A 419 -15.48 -1.80 26.08
C GLU A 419 -15.84 -0.33 26.24
N ALA A 420 -16.98 0.06 25.70
CA ALA A 420 -17.47 1.43 25.78
C ALA A 420 -18.93 1.45 26.23
N THR A 421 -19.28 2.45 27.03
CA THR A 421 -20.63 2.60 27.59
C THR A 421 -21.17 4.00 27.39
N ARG A 422 -22.46 4.10 27.06
CA ARG A 422 -23.21 5.36 27.01
C ARG A 422 -24.63 5.10 27.50
N GLY A 423 -24.99 5.66 28.66
CA GLY A 423 -26.26 5.36 29.31
C GLY A 423 -26.42 3.87 29.61
N SER A 424 -27.49 3.29 29.07
CA SER A 424 -27.80 1.86 29.22
C SER A 424 -27.15 0.96 28.15
N ALA A 425 -26.53 1.56 27.13
CA ALA A 425 -25.95 0.87 25.99
C ALA A 425 -24.46 0.55 26.20
N LYS A 426 -24.03 -0.58 25.66
CA LYS A 426 -22.61 -0.99 25.61
C LYS A 426 -22.18 -1.40 24.21
N LEU A 427 -20.93 -1.08 23.88
CA LEU A 427 -20.23 -1.58 22.71
C LEU A 427 -18.96 -2.30 23.14
N ARG A 428 -18.61 -3.38 22.46
CA ARG A 428 -17.38 -4.13 22.74
C ARG A 428 -16.74 -4.64 21.47
N ALA A 429 -15.42 -4.50 21.37
CA ALA A 429 -14.59 -5.17 20.37
C ALA A 429 -13.46 -5.92 21.05
N ALA A 430 -13.31 -7.22 20.76
CA ALA A 430 -12.25 -8.06 21.31
C ALA A 430 -11.29 -8.54 20.22
N TYR A 431 -10.01 -8.52 20.55
CA TYR A 431 -8.88 -8.87 19.70
C TYR A 431 -8.05 -9.96 20.37
N ARG A 432 -7.57 -10.89 19.56
CA ARG A 432 -6.74 -12.01 19.97
C ARG A 432 -5.44 -11.97 19.19
N ARG A 433 -4.32 -12.21 19.87
CA ARG A 433 -3.04 -12.45 19.20
C ARG A 433 -3.05 -13.88 18.64
N LYS A 434 -3.01 -14.03 17.31
CA LYS A 434 -3.03 -15.33 16.64
C LYS A 434 -1.65 -15.63 16.07
N ASN A 435 -1.12 -16.83 16.35
CA ASN A 435 0.08 -17.32 15.70
C ASN A 435 -0.20 -17.53 14.21
N LYS A 436 0.36 -16.66 13.36
CA LYS A 436 0.31 -16.83 11.91
C LYS A 436 1.51 -17.66 11.46
N GLY A 437 1.43 -18.98 11.66
CA GLY A 437 2.40 -19.95 11.12
C GLY A 437 3.72 -20.09 11.90
N ARG A 438 4.61 -20.96 11.37
CA ARG A 438 5.77 -21.55 12.06
C ARG A 438 6.94 -20.59 12.39
N ARG A 439 6.97 -19.34 11.92
CA ARG A 439 8.04 -18.39 12.27
C ARG A 439 7.53 -16.95 12.50
N SER A 440 7.50 -16.61 13.80
CA SER A 440 7.67 -15.32 14.50
C SER A 440 6.75 -14.10 14.32
N SER A 441 5.89 -13.92 13.29
CA SER A 441 5.00 -12.74 13.29
C SER A 441 3.65 -12.99 13.98
N ARG A 442 3.60 -12.72 15.29
CA ARG A 442 2.35 -12.77 16.08
C ARG A 442 1.50 -11.53 15.83
N GLY A 443 0.50 -11.62 14.95
CA GLY A 443 -0.44 -10.54 14.65
C GLY A 443 -1.72 -10.57 15.48
N TRP A 444 -2.39 -9.42 15.61
CA TRP A 444 -3.71 -9.30 16.24
C TRP A 444 -4.83 -9.57 15.23
N ALA A 445 -5.92 -10.19 15.69
CA ALA A 445 -7.13 -10.44 14.90
C ALA A 445 -8.37 -10.10 15.73
N LEU A 446 -9.35 -9.42 15.13
CA LEU A 446 -10.66 -9.20 15.73
C LEU A 446 -11.37 -10.55 15.88
N THR A 447 -11.82 -10.88 17.10
CA THR A 447 -12.54 -12.11 17.41
C THR A 447 -14.01 -11.86 17.70
N PHE A 448 -14.37 -10.66 18.14
CA PHE A 448 -15.73 -10.30 18.48
C PHE A 448 -15.90 -8.79 18.32
N VAL A 449 -17.05 -8.39 17.80
CA VAL A 449 -17.56 -7.04 17.94
C VAL A 449 -19.06 -7.15 18.17
N GLY A 450 -19.60 -6.37 19.11
CA GLY A 450 -21.00 -6.49 19.50
C GLY A 450 -21.53 -5.27 20.23
N ALA A 451 -22.84 -5.21 20.33
CA ALA A 451 -23.60 -4.23 21.10
C ALA A 451 -24.44 -4.93 22.19
N GLN A 452 -24.71 -4.22 23.27
CA GLN A 452 -25.62 -4.68 24.33
C GLN A 452 -26.54 -3.53 24.75
N LEU A 453 -27.81 -3.87 24.95
CA LEU A 453 -28.82 -3.02 25.59
C LEU A 453 -29.24 -3.64 26.91
N ARG A 454 -29.78 -2.82 27.82
CA ARG A 454 -30.38 -3.33 29.05
C ARG A 454 -31.51 -4.31 28.73
N GLY A 455 -31.46 -5.50 29.34
CA GLY A 455 -32.46 -6.56 29.13
C GLY A 455 -32.21 -7.43 27.89
N LEU A 456 -31.27 -7.05 27.01
CA LEU A 456 -30.85 -7.86 25.88
C LEU A 456 -29.46 -8.46 26.13
N GLY A 457 -29.24 -9.67 25.60
CA GLY A 457 -27.91 -10.26 25.53
C GLY A 457 -26.99 -9.48 24.60
N TRP A 458 -25.72 -9.87 24.54
CA TRP A 458 -24.82 -9.34 23.52
C TRP A 458 -25.30 -9.74 22.12
N VAL A 459 -25.43 -8.74 21.26
CA VAL A 459 -25.76 -8.88 19.85
C VAL A 459 -24.47 -8.76 19.04
N THR A 460 -24.10 -9.81 18.33
CA THR A 460 -22.90 -9.82 17.48
C THR A 460 -23.10 -8.87 16.31
N LEU A 461 -22.14 -7.98 16.08
CA LEU A 461 -22.12 -7.10 14.93
C LEU A 461 -21.23 -7.70 13.83
N PRO A 462 -21.55 -7.48 12.54
CA PRO A 462 -20.73 -8.01 11.45
C PRO A 462 -19.32 -7.42 11.43
N LYS A 463 -19.18 -6.12 11.68
CA LYS A 463 -17.91 -5.38 11.59
C LYS A 463 -17.79 -4.29 12.65
N VAL A 464 -16.55 -3.81 12.83
CA VAL A 464 -16.24 -2.65 13.69
C VAL A 464 -16.92 -1.36 13.20
N ALA A 465 -17.08 -1.22 11.88
CA ALA A 465 -17.86 -0.14 11.28
C ALA A 465 -19.27 -0.06 11.85
N ASP A 466 -20.00 -1.18 11.90
CA ASP A 466 -21.38 -1.18 12.38
C ASP A 466 -21.45 -0.76 13.87
N ALA A 467 -20.41 -1.06 14.67
CA ALA A 467 -20.31 -0.59 16.04
C ALA A 467 -20.09 0.93 16.14
N ILE A 468 -19.29 1.53 15.26
CA ILE A 468 -19.12 2.98 15.23
C ILE A 468 -20.37 3.67 14.66
N ASP A 469 -20.99 3.13 13.63
CA ASP A 469 -22.26 3.66 13.10
C ASP A 469 -23.32 3.72 14.20
N LEU A 470 -23.46 2.64 14.98
CA LEU A 470 -24.31 2.61 16.16
C LEU A 470 -23.88 3.68 17.19
N ALA A 471 -22.58 3.83 17.45
CA ALA A 471 -22.08 4.81 18.41
C ALA A 471 -22.48 6.26 18.07
N LEU A 472 -22.62 6.59 16.79
CA LEU A 472 -22.99 7.91 16.29
C LEU A 472 -24.51 8.18 16.30
N MET A 473 -25.35 7.17 16.52
CA MET A 473 -26.81 7.31 16.57
C MET A 473 -27.30 7.87 17.91
N SER A 474 -28.54 8.40 17.95
CA SER A 474 -29.24 8.70 19.22
C SER A 474 -29.55 7.40 19.99
N GLU A 475 -29.86 7.49 21.29
CA GLU A 475 -30.12 6.30 22.12
C GLU A 475 -31.33 5.49 21.62
N ASP A 476 -32.39 6.16 21.16
CA ASP A 476 -33.58 5.50 20.61
C ASP A 476 -33.29 4.74 19.30
N VAL A 477 -32.56 5.38 18.38
CA VAL A 477 -32.20 4.78 17.08
C VAL A 477 -31.19 3.65 17.29
N PHE A 478 -30.24 3.81 18.23
CA PHE A 478 -29.35 2.74 18.65
C PHE A 478 -30.15 1.52 19.14
N ALA A 479 -31.16 1.75 19.99
CA ALA A 479 -31.97 0.69 20.57
C ALA A 479 -32.74 -0.11 19.50
N GLU A 480 -33.36 0.61 18.55
CA GLU A 480 -34.05 0.03 17.41
C GLU A 480 -33.11 -0.82 16.54
N HIS A 481 -31.95 -0.28 16.17
CA HIS A 481 -31.00 -0.97 15.32
C HIS A 481 -30.42 -2.23 15.98
N VAL A 482 -30.05 -2.17 17.26
CA VAL A 482 -29.56 -3.35 17.99
C VAL A 482 -30.64 -4.43 18.10
N THR A 483 -31.90 -4.05 18.30
CA THR A 483 -33.03 -4.99 18.28
C THR A 483 -33.21 -5.64 16.91
N ARG A 484 -33.05 -4.88 15.82
CA ARG A 484 -33.04 -5.40 14.45
C ARG A 484 -31.89 -6.40 14.24
N TYR A 485 -30.68 -6.07 14.69
CA TYR A 485 -29.55 -7.00 14.66
C TYR A 485 -29.83 -8.28 15.46
N ALA A 486 -30.45 -8.18 16.63
CA ALA A 486 -30.80 -9.33 17.45
C ALA A 486 -31.79 -10.27 16.74
N ALA A 487 -32.83 -9.71 16.10
CA ALA A 487 -33.80 -10.46 15.32
C ALA A 487 -33.16 -11.19 14.13
N MET A 488 -32.25 -10.53 13.42
CA MET A 488 -31.51 -11.10 12.29
C MET A 488 -30.53 -12.20 12.71
N SER A 489 -29.84 -12.02 13.84
CA SER A 489 -28.97 -13.06 14.41
C SER A 489 -29.75 -14.31 14.79
N ALA A 490 -30.97 -14.15 15.35
CA ALA A 490 -31.84 -15.25 15.72
C ALA A 490 -32.31 -16.09 14.52
N SER A 491 -32.56 -15.47 13.36
CA SER A 491 -32.97 -16.19 12.14
C SER A 491 -31.82 -16.95 11.45
N SER A 492 -30.56 -16.61 11.73
CA SER A 492 -29.39 -17.22 11.08
C SER A 492 -28.86 -18.52 11.72
N GLY A 493 -29.39 -18.93 12.89
CA GLY A 493 -29.04 -20.18 13.58
C GLY A 493 -27.58 -20.34 14.06
N SER A 494 -26.68 -19.39 13.76
CA SER A 494 -25.23 -19.55 13.91
C SER A 494 -24.64 -19.05 15.26
N ASP A 495 -25.38 -18.26 16.04
CA ASP A 495 -24.74 -17.35 17.01
C ASP A 495 -24.52 -17.91 18.43
N LYS A 496 -25.24 -18.95 18.86
CA LYS A 496 -25.16 -19.43 20.26
C LYS A 496 -23.79 -20.01 20.66
N ALA A 497 -22.99 -20.47 19.69
CA ALA A 497 -21.68 -21.07 19.96
C ALA A 497 -20.52 -20.06 20.05
N ARG A 498 -20.61 -18.88 19.41
CA ARG A 498 -19.50 -17.90 19.38
C ARG A 498 -19.43 -17.00 20.61
N ALA A 499 -20.57 -16.62 21.19
CA ALA A 499 -20.60 -15.76 22.37
C ALA A 499 -19.99 -16.45 23.61
N ARG A 500 -20.26 -17.74 23.84
CA ARG A 500 -19.84 -18.48 25.04
C ARG A 500 -18.31 -18.60 25.24
N TRP A 501 -17.51 -18.56 24.17
CA TRP A 501 -16.05 -18.72 24.24
C TRP A 501 -15.26 -17.43 24.52
N VAL A 502 -15.92 -16.26 24.47
CA VAL A 502 -15.24 -14.95 24.59
C VAL A 502 -15.18 -14.43 26.04
N PHE A 503 -15.97 -14.99 26.97
CA PHE A 503 -16.18 -14.42 28.32
C PHE A 503 -15.23 -14.90 29.43
N ALA A 504 -14.09 -15.52 29.13
CA ALA A 504 -13.09 -15.82 30.15
C ALA A 504 -12.30 -14.55 30.53
N ALA A 505 -12.57 -13.99 31.70
CA ALA A 505 -11.81 -12.87 32.26
C ALA A 505 -10.32 -13.24 32.43
N PRO A 506 -9.37 -12.31 32.20
CA PRO A 506 -7.95 -12.56 32.44
C PRO A 506 -7.66 -12.74 33.94
N VAL A 507 -6.60 -13.48 34.26
CA VAL A 507 -6.14 -13.68 35.65
C VAL A 507 -5.43 -12.43 36.19
N TRP A 508 -4.95 -11.57 35.30
CA TRP A 508 -4.30 -10.29 35.60
C TRP A 508 -4.51 -9.37 34.39
N ALA A 509 -5.34 -8.33 34.55
CA ALA A 509 -5.61 -7.34 33.52
C ALA A 509 -4.99 -6.00 33.94
N ARG A 510 -4.19 -5.38 33.06
CA ARG A 510 -3.73 -4.00 33.29
C ARG A 510 -4.75 -3.08 32.63
N ARG A 511 -5.55 -2.39 33.44
CA ARG A 511 -6.49 -1.39 32.95
C ARG A 511 -5.70 -0.13 32.61
N VAL A 512 -5.61 0.20 31.32
CA VAL A 512 -5.04 1.47 30.87
C VAL A 512 -6.20 2.33 30.43
N ARG A 513 -6.52 3.33 31.24
CA ARG A 513 -7.41 4.40 30.79
C ARG A 513 -6.60 5.21 29.78
N VAL A 514 -7.10 5.31 28.55
CA VAL A 514 -6.48 6.15 27.53
C VAL A 514 -6.79 7.59 27.94
N THR A 515 -5.88 8.19 28.69
CA THR A 515 -5.92 9.64 28.94
C THR A 515 -5.28 10.32 27.73
N PRO A 516 -5.92 11.33 27.11
CA PRO A 516 -5.24 12.16 26.13
C PRO A 516 -4.00 12.79 26.80
N ASP A 517 -2.87 12.73 26.11
CA ASP A 517 -1.50 12.92 26.59
C ASP A 517 -1.31 13.93 27.75
N ALA A 518 -0.81 13.44 28.89
CA ALA A 518 0.09 14.23 29.72
C ALA A 518 1.52 13.88 29.29
N GLN A 519 2.24 14.86 28.73
CA GLN A 519 3.65 14.71 28.35
C GLN A 519 4.47 14.26 29.56
N PRO A 520 5.33 13.22 29.44
CA PRO A 520 6.24 12.87 30.51
C PRO A 520 7.34 13.95 30.62
N GLU A 521 7.38 14.64 31.76
CA GLU A 521 8.50 15.51 32.13
C GLU A 521 9.80 14.69 32.09
N ARG A 522 10.79 15.21 31.33
CA ARG A 522 12.15 14.67 31.34
C ARG A 522 12.77 14.89 32.72
N PRO A 523 13.44 13.89 33.31
CA PRO A 523 14.18 14.10 34.55
C PRO A 523 15.31 15.13 34.32
N ALA A 524 15.37 16.10 35.22
CA ALA A 524 16.36 17.17 35.25
C ALA A 524 17.78 16.61 35.24
N ARG A 525 18.56 17.02 34.24
CA ARG A 525 19.99 16.73 34.12
C ARG A 525 20.71 17.61 35.14
N THR A 526 21.23 17.00 36.20
CA THR A 526 22.10 17.63 37.18
C THR A 526 23.31 18.26 36.48
N GLN A 527 23.36 19.60 36.49
CA GLN A 527 24.56 20.36 36.16
C GLN A 527 25.59 20.13 37.27
N ARG A 528 26.75 19.58 36.90
CA ARG A 528 27.94 19.64 37.76
C ARG A 528 28.56 21.00 37.58
N GLU A 529 28.49 21.79 38.63
CA GLU A 529 29.34 22.96 38.85
C GLU A 529 30.81 22.52 38.90
N GLY A 530 31.65 23.21 38.14
CA GLY A 530 33.11 23.10 38.16
C GLY A 530 33.66 24.51 38.09
N ALA A 531 34.27 24.94 39.19
CA ALA A 531 34.56 26.31 39.53
C ALA A 531 35.56 27.03 38.62
N VAL A 532 35.33 28.34 38.57
CA VAL A 532 36.20 29.42 38.13
C VAL A 532 37.56 29.36 38.83
N SER A 533 38.64 29.50 38.07
CA SER A 533 39.86 30.15 38.54
C SER A 533 40.34 31.13 37.48
N SER A 534 40.16 32.41 37.78
CA SER A 534 40.68 33.56 37.07
C SER A 534 42.06 33.91 37.61
N ALA A 535 43.06 34.05 36.74
CA ALA A 535 44.16 34.98 36.96
C ALA A 535 44.63 35.48 35.59
N GLY A 536 44.62 36.80 35.39
CA GLY A 536 45.01 37.46 34.15
C GLY A 536 46.44 38.01 34.18
N HIS A 537 46.67 38.94 33.24
CA HIS A 537 47.88 39.74 32.97
C HIS A 537 48.97 38.97 32.22
N GLY A 538 49.57 39.46 31.13
CA GLY A 538 49.55 40.72 30.40
C GLY A 538 50.59 40.65 29.26
N HIS A 539 50.67 41.69 28.41
CA HIS A 539 51.78 42.12 27.52
C HIS A 539 52.83 41.06 27.11
N GLU A 540 53.03 40.74 25.84
CA GLU A 540 53.43 41.56 24.67
C GLU A 540 53.02 40.88 23.35
#